data_AF-A0A936QRS1-F1
#
_entry.id   AF-A0A936QRS1-F1
#
_cell.length_a   1.000
_cell.length_b   1.000
_cell.length_c   1.000
_cell.angle_alpha   90.00
_cell.angle_beta   90.00
_cell.angle_gamma   90.00
#
_symmetry.space_group_name_H-M   'P 1'
#
loop_
_entity.id
_entity.type
_entity.pdbx_description
1 polymer ?
#
loop_
_entity_poly.entity_id
_entity_poly.type
_entity_poly.pdbx_seq_one_letter_code
_entity_poly.pdbx_strand_id
1 'polypeptide(L)'
;MTLRCQAALRMLRERARQFMASGMAACVACANDNLFELTKAAPDADAQTQYLDAMRLWHGARCGVADALLGCVDSAFTALGERSAVAPDAAQGLVSDEELEEIIAIDSMAAAATEPMREVLGRLLGRVEALCGATLTPREFPLTPHFMLTIWHGKSAVWGWRRRRGWRSCTPAMKPSRGPCPVSSRRRMRCSMSWA
;
A
#
# COMPACT_ATOMS: atom_id res chain seq x y z
N MET A 1 -6.52 29.76 -3.53
CA MET A 1 -5.94 29.13 -2.31
C MET A 1 -5.11 30.14 -1.54
N THR A 2 -5.17 30.13 -0.20
CA THR A 2 -4.38 31.04 0.64
C THR A 2 -2.95 30.51 0.85
N LEU A 3 -1.96 31.39 1.01
CA LEU A 3 -0.54 31.02 1.26
C LEU A 3 -0.37 30.04 2.45
N ARG A 4 -1.25 30.13 3.46
CA ARG A 4 -1.27 29.24 4.62
C ARG A 4 -1.72 27.81 4.29
N CYS A 5 -2.67 27.65 3.38
CA CYS A 5 -3.13 26.34 2.91
C CYS A 5 -2.03 25.62 2.13
N GLN A 6 -1.35 26.32 1.24
CA GLN A 6 -0.22 25.77 0.48
C GLN A 6 0.94 25.33 1.38
N ALA A 7 1.24 26.11 2.42
CA ALA A 7 2.25 25.73 3.42
C ALA A 7 1.84 24.48 4.22
N ALA A 8 0.57 24.38 4.63
CA ALA A 8 0.05 23.23 5.37
C ALA A 8 0.06 21.94 4.52
N LEU A 9 -0.35 22.01 3.26
CA LEU A 9 -0.30 20.88 2.33
C LEU A 9 1.13 20.43 2.04
N ARG A 10 2.07 21.37 1.91
CA ARG A 10 3.49 21.03 1.75
C ARG A 10 4.04 20.28 2.97
N MET A 11 3.69 20.71 4.18
CA MET A 11 4.10 20.01 5.40
C MET A 11 3.46 18.61 5.50
N LEU A 12 2.20 18.49 5.09
CA LEU A 12 1.51 17.20 5.05
C LEU A 12 2.14 16.26 4.02
N ARG A 13 2.48 16.76 2.83
CA ARG A 13 3.20 16.02 1.79
C ARG A 13 4.53 15.48 2.31
N GLU A 14 5.32 16.31 2.98
CA GLU A 14 6.62 15.89 3.52
C GLU A 14 6.46 14.76 4.56
N ARG A 15 5.50 14.89 5.48
CA ARG A 15 5.21 13.85 6.47
C ARG A 15 4.67 12.57 5.84
N ALA A 16 3.79 12.72 4.84
CA ALA A 16 3.28 11.61 4.05
C ALA A 16 4.43 10.87 3.36
N ARG A 17 5.33 11.60 2.69
CA ARG A 17 6.50 11.03 2.02
C ARG A 17 7.37 10.23 2.98
N GLN A 18 7.66 10.78 4.17
CA GLN A 18 8.43 10.08 5.21
C GLN A 18 7.74 8.82 5.72
N PHE A 19 6.43 8.90 6.00
CA PHE A 19 5.62 7.76 6.41
C PHE A 19 5.57 6.65 5.34
N MET A 20 5.43 7.04 4.08
CA MET A 20 5.36 6.12 2.96
C MET A 20 6.72 5.47 2.69
N ALA A 21 7.81 6.22 2.81
CA ALA A 21 9.16 5.69 2.65
C ALA A 21 9.49 4.64 3.73
N SER A 22 9.14 4.91 5.00
CA SER A 22 9.35 3.95 6.09
C SER A 22 8.45 2.72 5.94
N GLY A 23 7.18 2.90 5.59
CA GLY A 23 6.25 1.81 5.30
C GLY A 23 6.73 0.93 4.16
N MET A 24 7.22 1.53 3.06
CA MET A 24 7.76 0.79 1.93
C MET A 24 9.02 -0.01 2.32
N ALA A 25 9.92 0.57 3.12
CA ALA A 25 11.08 -0.16 3.62
C ALA A 25 10.67 -1.41 4.43
N ALA A 26 9.64 -1.28 5.28
CA ALA A 26 9.08 -2.39 6.04
C ALA A 26 8.42 -3.45 5.13
N CYS A 27 7.66 -3.02 4.12
CA CYS A 27 7.08 -3.92 3.12
C CYS A 27 8.15 -4.69 2.34
N VAL A 28 9.24 -4.02 1.96
CA VAL A 28 10.38 -4.66 1.27
C VAL A 28 11.05 -5.69 2.15
N ALA A 29 11.25 -5.40 3.43
CA ALA A 29 11.79 -6.37 4.39
C ALA A 29 10.87 -7.59 4.52
N CYS A 30 9.58 -7.37 4.77
CA CYS A 30 8.59 -8.43 4.90
C CYS A 30 8.48 -9.30 3.63
N ALA A 31 8.52 -8.68 2.45
CA ALA A 31 8.52 -9.41 1.19
C ALA A 31 9.76 -10.31 1.02
N ASN A 32 10.95 -9.83 1.41
CA ASN A 32 12.17 -10.64 1.38
C ASN A 32 12.09 -11.80 2.37
N ASP A 33 11.63 -11.55 3.60
CA ASP A 33 11.51 -12.58 4.63
C ASP A 33 10.53 -13.68 4.19
N ASN A 34 9.38 -13.29 3.63
CA ASN A 34 8.39 -14.24 3.10
C ASN A 34 8.95 -15.06 1.92
N LEU A 35 9.65 -14.44 0.97
CA LEU A 35 10.27 -15.15 -0.15
C LEU A 35 11.37 -16.11 0.33
N PHE A 36 12.11 -15.73 1.36
CA PHE A 36 13.13 -16.58 1.98
C PHE A 36 12.51 -17.79 2.66
N GLU A 37 11.44 -17.61 3.43
CA GLU A 37 10.73 -18.73 4.06
C GLU A 37 10.06 -19.65 3.03
N LEU A 38 9.48 -19.11 1.95
CA LEU A 38 8.96 -19.91 0.84
C LEU A 38 10.05 -20.75 0.16
N THR A 39 11.24 -20.16 -0.02
CA THR A 39 12.39 -20.88 -0.59
C THR A 39 12.85 -22.03 0.33
N LYS A 40 12.82 -21.83 1.65
CA LYS A 40 13.18 -22.86 2.64
C LYS A 40 12.13 -23.97 2.74
N ALA A 41 10.86 -23.61 2.58
CA ALA A 41 9.73 -24.53 2.66
C ALA A 41 9.38 -25.20 1.31
N ALA A 42 10.17 -24.95 0.26
CA ALA A 42 9.89 -25.46 -1.08
C ALA A 42 9.87 -27.00 -1.09
N PRO A 43 8.87 -27.63 -1.73
CA PRO A 43 8.71 -29.08 -1.74
C PRO A 43 9.73 -29.80 -2.64
N ASP A 44 10.28 -29.10 -3.64
CA ASP A 44 11.21 -29.64 -4.62
C ASP A 44 12.16 -28.55 -5.15
N ALA A 45 13.18 -28.98 -5.91
CA ALA A 45 14.21 -28.13 -6.46
C ALA A 45 13.68 -27.13 -7.51
N ASP A 46 12.61 -27.49 -8.23
CA ASP A 46 12.01 -26.62 -9.25
C ASP A 46 11.29 -25.44 -8.59
N ALA A 47 10.46 -25.70 -7.57
CA ALA A 47 9.80 -24.68 -6.77
C ALA A 47 10.81 -23.80 -6.02
N GLN A 48 11.88 -24.40 -5.49
CA GLN A 48 12.96 -23.64 -4.84
C GLN A 48 13.62 -22.67 -5.84
N THR A 49 13.92 -23.14 -7.05
CA THR A 49 14.52 -22.32 -8.10
C THR A 49 13.58 -21.17 -8.50
N GLN A 50 12.29 -21.43 -8.62
CA GLN A 50 11.29 -20.40 -8.91
C GLN A 50 11.24 -19.30 -7.83
N TYR A 51 11.29 -19.66 -6.54
CA TYR A 51 11.31 -18.66 -5.46
C TYR A 51 12.62 -17.86 -5.43
N LEU A 52 13.75 -18.50 -5.71
CA LEU A 52 15.03 -17.79 -5.84
C LEU A 52 15.03 -16.79 -7.00
N ASP A 53 14.46 -17.16 -8.14
CA ASP A 53 14.31 -16.25 -9.28
C ASP A 53 13.33 -15.11 -8.99
N ALA A 54 12.24 -15.39 -8.28
CA ALA A 54 11.32 -14.35 -7.80
C ALA A 54 12.03 -13.38 -6.84
N MET A 55 12.88 -13.87 -5.94
CA MET A 55 13.68 -13.06 -5.03
C MET A 55 14.68 -12.17 -5.78
N ARG A 56 15.35 -12.69 -6.80
CA ARG A 56 16.26 -11.91 -7.67
C ARG A 56 15.51 -10.81 -8.41
N LEU A 57 14.38 -11.14 -9.01
CA LEU A 57 13.53 -10.17 -9.71
C LEU A 57 13.06 -9.06 -8.77
N TRP A 58 12.57 -9.44 -7.58
CA TRP A 58 12.14 -8.49 -6.55
C TRP A 58 13.29 -7.58 -6.11
N HIS A 59 14.47 -8.13 -5.87
CA HIS A 59 15.64 -7.37 -5.46
C HIS A 59 16.04 -6.30 -6.49
N GLY A 60 15.92 -6.61 -7.79
CA GLY A 60 16.17 -5.65 -8.86
C GLY A 60 15.08 -4.59 -9.02
N ALA A 61 13.83 -4.91 -8.71
CA ALA A 61 12.68 -4.01 -8.92
C ALA A 61 12.38 -3.10 -7.71
N ARG A 62 12.69 -3.52 -6.48
CA ARG A 62 12.21 -2.89 -5.24
C ARG A 62 12.49 -1.39 -5.10
N CYS A 63 13.65 -0.90 -5.57
CA CYS A 63 13.98 0.52 -5.48
C CYS A 63 13.11 1.36 -6.42
N GLY A 64 13.00 0.95 -7.69
CA GLY A 64 12.17 1.65 -8.67
C GLY A 64 10.69 1.64 -8.29
N VAL A 65 10.24 0.58 -7.64
CA VAL A 65 8.90 0.46 -7.07
C VAL A 65 8.66 1.45 -5.92
N ALA A 66 9.61 1.59 -5.01
CA ALA A 66 9.56 2.58 -3.92
C ALA A 66 9.54 4.02 -4.47
N ASP A 67 10.44 4.33 -5.39
CA ASP A 67 10.55 5.65 -6.00
C ASP A 67 9.28 6.02 -6.79
N ALA A 68 8.72 5.05 -7.53
CA ALA A 68 7.46 5.24 -8.25
C ALA A 68 6.31 5.58 -7.31
N LEU A 69 6.20 4.90 -6.16
CA LEU A 69 5.16 5.17 -5.16
C LEU A 69 5.32 6.57 -4.58
N LEU A 70 6.53 6.94 -4.14
CA LEU A 70 6.80 8.26 -3.57
C LEU A 70 6.53 9.38 -4.59
N GLY A 71 6.93 9.19 -5.85
CA GLY A 71 6.63 10.12 -6.93
C GLY A 71 5.12 10.30 -7.14
N CYS A 72 4.32 9.24 -7.06
CA CYS A 72 2.87 9.35 -7.18
C CYS A 72 2.24 10.12 -6.01
N VAL A 73 2.72 9.89 -4.78
CA VAL A 73 2.27 10.64 -3.60
C VAL A 73 2.58 12.13 -3.78
N ASP A 74 3.78 12.48 -4.23
CA ASP A 74 4.15 13.87 -4.47
C ASP A 74 3.30 14.53 -5.56
N SER A 75 3.08 13.84 -6.68
CA SER A 75 2.22 14.32 -7.76
C SER A 75 0.79 14.54 -7.26
N ALA A 76 0.27 13.65 -6.42
CA ALA A 76 -1.08 13.75 -5.88
C ALA A 76 -1.27 14.93 -4.93
N PHE A 77 -0.31 15.16 -4.03
CA PHE A 77 -0.32 16.35 -3.17
C PHE A 77 -0.15 17.64 -3.97
N THR A 78 0.59 17.60 -5.08
CA THR A 78 0.71 18.72 -6.01
C THR A 78 -0.63 19.00 -6.70
N ALA A 79 -1.30 17.96 -7.21
CA ALA A 79 -2.64 18.07 -7.80
C ALA A 79 -3.69 18.55 -6.79
N LEU A 80 -3.63 18.11 -5.53
CA LEU A 80 -4.49 18.62 -4.46
C LEU A 80 -4.26 20.12 -4.21
N GLY A 81 -3.01 20.58 -4.30
CA GLY A 81 -2.65 21.98 -4.14
C GLY A 81 -2.99 22.87 -5.34
N GLU A 82 -3.11 22.27 -6.52
CA GLU A 82 -3.47 22.94 -7.78
C GLU A 82 -4.96 22.85 -8.10
N ARG A 83 -5.75 22.12 -7.30
CA ARG A 83 -7.17 21.85 -7.53
C ARG A 83 -7.99 23.16 -7.49
N SER A 84 -8.06 23.83 -8.64
CA SER A 84 -9.12 24.78 -8.97
C SER A 84 -10.32 23.95 -9.44
N ALA A 85 -11.19 23.55 -8.51
CA ALA A 85 -12.57 23.10 -8.73
C ALA A 85 -12.91 22.40 -10.08
N VAL A 86 -12.13 21.42 -10.52
CA VAL A 86 -12.52 20.54 -11.64
C VAL A 86 -12.49 19.11 -11.14
N ALA A 87 -13.67 18.49 -11.15
CA ALA A 87 -13.87 17.08 -10.84
C ALA A 87 -13.29 16.24 -11.99
N PRO A 88 -12.58 15.13 -11.70
CA PRO A 88 -12.20 14.21 -12.75
C PRO A 88 -13.45 13.50 -13.30
N ASP A 89 -13.58 13.52 -14.62
CA ASP A 89 -14.66 12.89 -15.35
C ASP A 89 -14.53 11.35 -15.23
N ALA A 90 -15.55 10.72 -14.65
CA ALA A 90 -15.57 9.27 -14.45
C ALA A 90 -16.02 8.61 -15.75
N ALA A 91 -15.06 8.17 -16.57
CA ALA A 91 -15.35 7.39 -17.76
C ALA A 91 -15.97 6.02 -17.38
N GLN A 92 -17.30 5.92 -17.50
CA GLN A 92 -18.05 4.68 -17.35
C GLN A 92 -18.01 3.90 -18.67
N GLY A 93 -17.00 3.04 -18.83
CA GLY A 93 -16.91 2.07 -19.92
C GLY A 93 -17.33 0.67 -19.46
N LEU A 94 -17.84 -0.17 -20.37
CA LEU A 94 -18.06 -1.59 -20.13
C LEU A 94 -16.71 -2.27 -19.88
N VAL A 95 -16.47 -2.65 -18.63
CA VAL A 95 -15.25 -3.30 -18.14
C VAL A 95 -15.32 -4.79 -18.45
N SER A 96 -14.22 -5.42 -18.88
CA SER A 96 -14.16 -6.87 -19.07
C SER A 96 -14.31 -7.63 -17.74
N ASP A 97 -14.74 -8.89 -17.75
CA ASP A 97 -14.92 -9.68 -16.53
C ASP A 97 -13.62 -9.79 -15.72
N GLU A 98 -12.47 -9.95 -16.38
CA GLU A 98 -11.16 -9.99 -15.70
C GLU A 98 -10.78 -8.65 -15.04
N GLU A 99 -11.10 -7.53 -15.68
CA GLU A 99 -10.86 -6.21 -15.11
C GLU A 99 -11.82 -5.92 -13.95
N LEU A 100 -13.05 -6.46 -13.99
CA LEU A 100 -14.00 -6.35 -12.89
C LEU A 100 -13.56 -7.16 -11.67
N GLU A 101 -13.11 -8.39 -11.85
CA GLU A 101 -12.54 -9.21 -10.75
C GLU A 101 -11.34 -8.49 -10.09
N GLU A 102 -10.52 -7.84 -10.91
CA GLU A 102 -9.36 -7.09 -10.44
C GLU A 102 -9.77 -5.83 -9.65
N ILE A 103 -10.79 -5.10 -10.11
CA ILE A 103 -11.37 -3.95 -9.37
C ILE A 103 -11.93 -4.43 -8.01
N ILE A 104 -12.67 -5.54 -7.99
CA ILE A 104 -13.23 -6.10 -6.76
C ILE A 104 -12.11 -6.52 -5.79
N ALA A 105 -11.04 -7.13 -6.29
CA ALA A 105 -9.88 -7.48 -5.48
C ALA A 105 -9.25 -6.23 -4.85
N ILE A 106 -9.05 -5.17 -5.64
CA ILE A 106 -8.53 -3.89 -5.14
C ILE A 106 -9.47 -3.28 -4.08
N ASP A 107 -10.77 -3.22 -4.34
CA ASP A 107 -11.75 -2.66 -3.39
C ASP A 107 -11.76 -3.46 -2.07
N SER A 108 -11.70 -4.79 -2.15
CA SER A 108 -11.68 -5.66 -0.95
C SER A 108 -10.39 -5.49 -0.13
N MET A 109 -9.24 -5.43 -0.80
CA MET A 109 -7.95 -5.19 -0.15
C MET A 109 -7.88 -3.79 0.46
N ALA A 110 -8.37 -2.78 -0.25
CA ALA A 110 -8.44 -1.42 0.23
C ALA A 110 -9.31 -1.32 1.49
N ALA A 111 -10.49 -1.97 1.48
CA ALA A 111 -11.37 -2.00 2.65
C ALA A 111 -10.70 -2.69 3.85
N ALA A 112 -10.09 -3.86 3.64
CA ALA A 112 -9.38 -4.59 4.70
C ALA A 112 -8.20 -3.79 5.28
N ALA A 113 -7.43 -3.12 4.43
CA ALA A 113 -6.32 -2.26 4.85
C ALA A 113 -6.79 -0.96 5.52
N THR A 114 -7.97 -0.45 5.16
CA THR A 114 -8.54 0.78 5.71
C THR A 114 -9.12 0.58 7.10
N GLU A 115 -9.77 -0.55 7.37
CA GLU A 115 -10.42 -0.83 8.67
C GLU A 115 -9.58 -0.45 9.90
N PRO A 116 -8.35 -0.95 10.08
CA PRO A 116 -7.56 -0.65 11.29
C PRO A 116 -7.18 0.84 11.42
N MET A 117 -7.27 1.61 10.34
CA MET A 117 -6.90 3.03 10.30
C MET A 117 -8.08 3.96 9.99
N ARG A 118 -9.31 3.44 9.94
CA ARG A 118 -10.50 4.16 9.48
C ARG A 118 -10.71 5.48 10.21
N GLU A 119 -10.65 5.47 11.54
CA GLU A 119 -10.87 6.68 12.35
C GLU A 119 -9.75 7.73 12.21
N VAL A 120 -8.51 7.28 12.04
CA VAL A 120 -7.36 8.18 11.87
C VAL A 120 -7.41 8.81 10.48
N LEU A 121 -7.66 8.02 9.45
CA LEU A 121 -7.82 8.50 8.08
C LEU A 121 -9.04 9.42 7.95
N GLY A 122 -10.17 9.10 8.57
CA GLY A 122 -11.36 9.96 8.56
C GLY A 122 -11.10 11.34 9.16
N ARG A 123 -10.41 11.40 10.30
CA ARG A 123 -10.01 12.67 10.92
C ARG A 123 -9.02 13.46 10.06
N LEU A 124 -8.08 12.77 9.42
CA LEU A 124 -7.10 13.42 8.55
C LEU A 124 -7.76 13.97 7.28
N LEU A 125 -8.65 13.18 6.66
CA LEU A 125 -9.41 13.56 5.48
C LEU A 125 -10.23 14.82 5.76
N GLY A 126 -11.04 14.83 6.83
CA GLY A 126 -11.85 16.01 7.17
C GLY A 126 -11.03 17.28 7.42
N ARG A 127 -9.82 17.15 7.96
CA ARG A 127 -8.90 18.29 8.12
C ARG A 127 -8.36 18.79 6.79
N VAL A 128 -8.06 17.89 5.85
CA VAL A 128 -7.61 18.25 4.51
C VAL A 128 -8.74 18.87 3.70
N GLU A 129 -9.96 18.34 3.79
CA GLU A 129 -11.15 18.91 3.17
C GLU A 129 -11.42 20.33 3.69
N ALA A 130 -11.33 20.55 5.00
CA ALA A 130 -11.46 21.88 5.60
C ALA A 130 -10.37 22.85 5.15
N LEU A 131 -9.14 22.37 4.90
CA LEU A 131 -8.04 23.17 4.38
C LEU A 131 -8.22 23.52 2.89
N CYS A 132 -8.72 22.57 2.10
CA CYS A 132 -8.90 22.71 0.66
C CYS A 132 -10.24 23.38 0.28
N GLY A 133 -11.22 23.39 1.19
CA GLY A 133 -12.58 23.86 0.91
C GLY A 133 -13.34 22.95 -0.07
N ALA A 134 -12.93 21.70 -0.21
CA ALA A 134 -13.50 20.73 -1.15
C ALA A 134 -13.60 19.36 -0.49
N THR A 135 -14.70 18.66 -0.76
CA THR A 135 -14.87 17.25 -0.36
C THR A 135 -13.97 16.37 -1.21
N LEU A 136 -13.27 15.44 -0.57
CA LEU A 136 -12.34 14.50 -1.21
C LEU A 136 -12.90 13.09 -1.09
N THR A 137 -12.97 12.38 -2.21
CA THR A 137 -13.33 10.95 -2.13
C THR A 137 -12.11 10.14 -1.64
N PRO A 138 -12.33 8.94 -1.07
CA PRO A 138 -11.23 8.05 -0.71
C PRO A 138 -10.31 7.69 -1.88
N ARG A 139 -10.80 7.79 -3.12
CA ARG A 139 -10.03 7.58 -4.37
C ARG A 139 -9.14 8.76 -4.75
N GLU A 140 -9.35 9.93 -4.15
CA GLU A 140 -8.60 11.16 -4.46
C GLU A 140 -7.57 11.50 -3.38
N PHE A 141 -7.76 11.00 -2.16
CA PHE A 141 -6.87 11.31 -1.04
C PHE A 141 -5.63 10.41 -1.06
N PRO A 142 -4.41 10.96 -1.21
CA PRO A 142 -3.22 10.17 -1.53
C PRO A 142 -2.69 9.24 -0.43
N LEU A 143 -3.27 9.31 0.76
CA LEU A 143 -2.91 8.49 1.91
C LEU A 143 -3.87 7.33 2.15
N THR A 144 -4.93 7.18 1.35
CA THR A 144 -5.81 6.02 1.50
C THR A 144 -5.18 4.77 0.89
N PRO A 145 -5.43 3.59 1.48
CA PRO A 145 -5.06 2.32 0.86
C PRO A 145 -5.64 2.16 -0.56
N HIS A 146 -6.84 2.72 -0.78
CA HIS A 146 -7.48 2.70 -2.09
C HIS A 146 -6.67 3.41 -3.17
N PHE A 147 -6.24 4.65 -2.88
CA PHE A 147 -5.40 5.42 -3.78
C PHE A 147 -4.08 4.70 -4.09
N MET A 148 -3.45 4.15 -3.06
CA MET A 148 -2.18 3.41 -3.21
C MET A 148 -2.32 2.18 -4.11
N LEU A 149 -3.36 1.36 -3.89
CA LEU A 149 -3.57 0.12 -4.64
C LEU A 149 -3.96 0.39 -6.10
N THR A 150 -4.79 1.40 -6.35
CA THR A 150 -5.17 1.80 -7.72
C THR A 150 -3.99 2.31 -8.53
N ILE A 151 -3.08 3.09 -7.93
CA ILE A 151 -1.87 3.58 -8.61
C ILE A 151 -0.88 2.46 -8.86
N TRP A 152 -0.71 1.58 -7.88
CA TRP A 152 0.11 0.40 -8.03
C TRP A 152 -0.35 -0.46 -9.21
N HIS A 153 -1.66 -0.70 -9.28
CA HIS A 153 -2.30 -1.43 -10.36
C HIS A 153 -2.08 -0.73 -11.72
N GLY A 154 -2.42 0.55 -11.84
CA GLY A 154 -2.28 1.31 -13.08
C GLY A 154 -0.84 1.37 -13.61
N LYS A 155 0.17 1.36 -12.72
CA LYS A 155 1.59 1.32 -13.12
C LYS A 155 2.11 -0.09 -13.36
N SER A 156 1.58 -1.14 -12.73
CA SER A 156 2.03 -2.53 -12.96
C SER A 156 1.89 -2.98 -14.42
N ALA A 157 0.91 -2.43 -15.14
CA ALA A 157 0.73 -2.59 -16.59
C ALA A 157 1.87 -1.93 -17.41
N VAL A 158 2.39 -0.79 -16.94
CA VAL A 158 3.49 -0.03 -17.58
C VAL A 158 4.86 -0.68 -17.34
N TRP A 159 5.07 -1.31 -16.18
CA TRP A 159 6.32 -1.99 -15.84
C TRP A 159 6.46 -3.40 -16.46
N GLY A 160 5.55 -3.81 -17.34
CA GLY A 160 5.67 -5.06 -18.10
C GLY A 160 5.53 -6.34 -17.28
N TRP A 161 5.11 -6.26 -16.01
CA TRP A 161 4.83 -7.44 -15.16
C TRP A 161 3.74 -8.33 -15.77
N ARG A 162 2.77 -7.74 -16.49
CA ARG A 162 1.73 -8.47 -17.25
C ARG A 162 2.25 -9.31 -18.43
N ARG A 163 3.45 -9.03 -18.99
CA ARG A 163 3.93 -9.70 -20.23
C ARG A 163 4.87 -10.89 -20.00
N ARG A 164 5.43 -11.09 -18.80
CA ARG A 164 6.21 -12.29 -18.50
C ARG A 164 5.28 -13.41 -18.02
N ARG A 165 4.71 -14.13 -18.98
CA ARG A 165 3.92 -15.36 -18.78
C ARG A 165 4.61 -16.28 -17.76
N GLY A 166 3.87 -16.70 -16.72
CA GLY A 166 4.34 -17.77 -15.83
C GLY A 166 3.70 -17.84 -14.44
N TRP A 167 3.04 -16.79 -13.94
CA TRP A 167 2.29 -16.86 -12.68
C TRP A 167 0.85 -17.34 -12.90
N ARG A 168 0.70 -18.54 -13.46
CA ARG A 168 -0.51 -19.34 -13.25
C ARG A 168 -0.08 -20.48 -12.32
N SER A 169 -0.91 -20.78 -11.32
CA SER A 169 -0.74 -21.80 -10.27
C SER A 169 0.28 -21.53 -9.17
N CYS A 170 0.03 -20.51 -8.35
CA CYS A 170 0.47 -20.49 -6.94
C CYS A 170 -0.61 -19.82 -6.07
N THR A 171 -1.85 -20.30 -6.16
CA THR A 171 -2.81 -20.16 -5.06
C THR A 171 -2.64 -21.38 -4.16
N PRO A 172 -1.89 -21.33 -3.05
CA PRO A 172 -2.17 -22.25 -1.97
C PRO A 172 -3.54 -21.82 -1.44
N ALA A 173 -4.52 -22.72 -1.55
CA ALA A 173 -5.80 -22.56 -0.90
C ALA A 173 -5.56 -22.17 0.58
N MET A 174 -5.80 -20.90 0.92
CA MET A 174 -5.92 -20.44 2.30
C MET A 174 -7.16 -21.13 2.88
N LYS A 175 -7.00 -22.36 3.37
CA LYS A 175 -7.95 -22.95 4.30
C LYS A 175 -7.81 -22.20 5.62
N PRO A 176 -8.90 -21.68 6.21
CA PRO A 176 -8.84 -21.09 7.54
C PRO A 176 -8.67 -22.24 8.55
N SER A 177 -7.46 -22.43 9.07
CA SER A 177 -7.26 -23.27 10.24
C SER A 177 -7.88 -22.57 11.46
N ARG A 178 -9.10 -22.97 11.78
CA ARG A 178 -9.70 -22.74 13.09
C ARG A 178 -8.92 -23.55 14.13
N GLY A 179 -8.31 -22.88 15.10
CA GLY A 179 -7.69 -23.52 16.27
C GLY A 179 -7.07 -22.48 17.21
N PRO A 180 -7.33 -22.54 18.53
CA PRO A 180 -6.97 -21.47 19.46
C PRO A 180 -5.48 -21.49 19.81
N CYS A 181 -4.85 -20.30 19.79
CA CYS A 181 -3.51 -20.10 20.35
C CYS A 181 -3.49 -20.48 21.84
N PRO A 182 -2.58 -21.34 22.31
CA PRO A 182 -2.40 -21.55 23.73
C PRO A 182 -1.65 -20.36 24.33
N VAL A 183 -2.29 -19.75 25.31
CA VAL A 183 -1.71 -18.85 26.30
C VAL A 183 -0.52 -19.54 26.96
N SER A 184 0.66 -18.95 26.86
CA SER A 184 1.72 -19.16 27.85
C SER A 184 2.17 -17.82 28.43
N SER A 185 2.26 -17.86 29.73
CA SER A 185 2.14 -16.76 30.67
C SER A 185 3.49 -16.22 31.11
N ARG A 186 3.50 -14.91 31.45
CA ARG A 186 4.33 -14.25 32.48
C ARG A 186 5.85 -14.15 32.23
N ARG A 187 6.30 -12.90 32.03
CA ARG A 187 7.25 -12.29 32.98
C ARG A 187 6.85 -10.85 33.29
N ARG A 188 6.72 -10.59 34.58
CA ARG A 188 6.35 -9.31 35.22
C ARG A 188 7.45 -8.28 35.04
N MET A 189 7.00 -7.03 34.92
CA MET A 189 7.71 -5.79 35.23
C MET A 189 8.55 -5.87 36.52
N ARG A 190 9.73 -5.26 36.49
CA ARG A 190 10.18 -4.39 37.58
C ARG A 190 10.86 -3.16 36.98
N CYS A 191 10.20 -2.01 37.19
CA CYS A 191 10.83 -0.70 37.19
C CYS A 191 11.88 -0.65 38.30
N SER A 192 13.02 -0.03 38.02
CA SER A 192 13.81 0.69 39.02
C SER A 192 14.27 2.00 38.40
N MET A 193 13.56 3.07 38.75
CA MET A 193 14.10 4.42 38.75
C MET A 193 15.21 4.50 39.79
N SER A 194 16.31 5.16 39.46
CA SER A 194 17.15 5.84 40.44
C SER A 194 17.51 7.21 39.88
N TRP A 195 17.05 8.24 40.57
CA TRP A 195 17.50 9.63 40.43
C TRP A 195 18.68 9.83 41.37
N ALA A 196 19.80 10.33 40.84
CA ALA A 196 20.76 11.27 41.43
C ALA A 196 21.90 11.47 40.43
#